data_AF-A0A3G6IZ76-F1
#
_entry.id   AF-A0A3G6IZ76-F1
#
_cell.length_a   1.000
_cell.length_b   1.000
_cell.length_c   1.000
_cell.angle_alpha   90.00
_cell.angle_beta   90.00
_cell.angle_gamma   90.00
#
_symmetry.space_group_name_H-M   'P 1'
#
loop_
_entity.id
_entity.type
_entity.pdbx_description
1 polymer ?
#
loop_
_entity_poly.entity_id
_entity_poly.type
_entity_poly.pdbx_seq_one_letter_code
_entity_poly.pdbx_strand_id
1 'polypeptide(L)'
;MIRSLNPRFAMATMVVAGLLFASLMVGEYNIFSPGGWEMMMITRIPRTIALVLSGAALAMSGLLMQLLTQNRFVEPTTTGTTEWAGLGLLISLIFFPEAGVLQRMVMAVLCSFIGTMVFFAFLRKVSLKQSLVVPIMGIMLGAVVGALSTFLALEFDALQSLAVWFQGSFTSVYQGQYEVLWLVLLVVIAVFWGADYFTAVGLGQDIATNLGVPYQRLVFFGTALIALATGVVTVVAGNLPFLGLIVPNIVSRFRGDNLQSNLSWVCLLGIGIVTASDLLARTIISPFEIPVSVVLGIIGAVFFVILIVRSSNER
;
A
#
# COMPACT_ATOMS: atom_id res chain seq x y z
N MET A 1 -13.78 -23.94 -10.13
CA MET A 1 -12.40 -24.46 -10.02
C MET A 1 -11.86 -24.59 -11.45
N ILE A 2 -10.81 -23.85 -11.78
CA ILE A 2 -10.14 -23.70 -13.10
C ILE A 2 -11.06 -23.26 -14.25
N ARG A 3 -11.49 -21.98 -14.20
CA ARG A 3 -11.84 -21.25 -15.44
C ARG A 3 -10.57 -21.22 -16.28
N SER A 4 -10.62 -21.74 -17.50
CA SER A 4 -9.57 -21.67 -18.52
C SER A 4 -8.72 -20.40 -18.36
N LEU A 5 -7.41 -20.56 -18.14
CA LEU A 5 -6.46 -19.47 -17.99
C LEU A 5 -6.69 -18.45 -19.10
N ASN A 6 -7.28 -17.31 -18.75
CA ASN A 6 -7.52 -16.24 -19.70
C ASN A 6 -6.15 -15.87 -20.29
N PRO A 7 -5.97 -15.90 -21.63
CA PRO A 7 -4.67 -15.69 -22.25
C PRO A 7 -4.05 -14.35 -21.83
N ARG A 8 -4.87 -13.33 -21.57
CA ARG A 8 -4.41 -12.04 -21.05
C ARG A 8 -3.85 -12.15 -19.62
N PHE A 9 -4.46 -12.96 -18.77
CA PHE A 9 -3.96 -13.18 -17.41
C PHE A 9 -2.65 -13.96 -17.43
N ALA A 10 -2.57 -15.01 -18.26
CA ALA A 10 -1.32 -15.76 -18.44
C ALA A 10 -0.18 -14.84 -18.93
N MET A 11 -0.46 -13.97 -19.91
CA MET A 11 0.51 -12.98 -20.39
C MET A 11 0.95 -12.02 -19.29
N ALA A 12 0.01 -11.46 -18.53
CA ALA A 12 0.33 -10.58 -17.41
C ALA A 12 1.20 -11.29 -16.36
N THR A 13 0.89 -12.55 -16.04
CA THR A 13 1.68 -13.37 -15.11
C THR A 13 3.10 -13.61 -15.63
N MET A 14 3.26 -13.88 -16.94
CA MET A 14 4.59 -14.03 -17.55
C MET A 14 5.39 -12.73 -17.49
N VAL A 15 4.77 -11.58 -17.74
CA VAL A 15 5.43 -10.27 -17.64
C VAL A 15 5.90 -10.01 -16.21
N VAL A 16 5.03 -10.23 -15.22
CA VAL A 16 5.40 -10.04 -13.80
C VAL A 16 6.48 -11.04 -13.38
N ALA A 17 6.41 -12.30 -13.80
CA ALA A 17 7.45 -13.28 -13.54
C ALA A 17 8.79 -12.85 -14.16
N GLY A 18 8.79 -12.29 -15.36
CA GLY A 18 9.97 -11.69 -16.00
C GLY A 18 10.54 -10.51 -15.20
N LEU A 19 9.69 -9.62 -14.66
CA LEU A 19 10.12 -8.52 -13.80
C LEU A 19 10.72 -9.03 -12.48
N LEU A 20 10.14 -10.06 -11.86
CA LEU A 20 10.67 -10.65 -10.62
C LEU A 20 12.01 -11.34 -10.87
N PHE A 21 12.14 -12.05 -11.99
CA PHE A 21 13.41 -12.61 -12.42
C PHE A 21 14.46 -11.51 -12.65
N ALA A 22 14.09 -10.42 -13.33
CA ALA A 22 14.96 -9.27 -13.51
C ALA A 22 15.37 -8.64 -12.17
N SER A 23 14.45 -8.53 -11.19
CA SER A 23 14.77 -7.99 -9.85
C SER A 23 15.84 -8.80 -9.12
N LEU A 24 15.78 -10.14 -9.24
CA LEU A 24 16.80 -11.04 -8.70
C LEU A 24 18.15 -10.93 -9.42
N MET A 25 18.15 -10.68 -10.73
CA MET A 25 19.37 -10.61 -11.55
C MET A 25 20.05 -9.24 -11.53
N VAL A 26 19.27 -8.16 -11.41
CA VAL A 26 19.77 -6.79 -11.30
C VAL A 26 20.43 -6.61 -9.93
N GLY A 27 21.61 -6.00 -9.91
CA GLY A 27 22.33 -5.59 -8.71
C GLY A 27 23.83 -5.47 -8.97
N GLU A 28 24.50 -4.61 -8.20
CA GLU A 28 25.91 -4.23 -8.41
C GLU A 28 26.90 -5.40 -8.22
N TYR A 29 26.62 -6.29 -7.26
CA TYR A 29 27.50 -7.41 -6.97
C TYR A 29 27.32 -8.54 -7.98
N ASN A 30 28.39 -9.05 -8.58
CA ASN A 30 28.31 -10.18 -9.52
C ASN A 30 27.90 -11.47 -8.78
N ILE A 31 26.79 -12.08 -9.18
CA ILE A 31 26.29 -13.31 -8.55
C ILE A 31 27.27 -14.48 -8.74
N PHE A 32 28.08 -14.44 -9.80
CA PHE A 32 29.04 -15.50 -10.14
C PHE A 32 30.41 -15.35 -9.48
N SER A 33 30.67 -14.27 -8.73
CA SER A 33 31.90 -14.14 -7.94
C SER A 33 31.78 -14.89 -6.60
N PRO A 34 32.91 -15.25 -5.95
CA PRO A 34 32.89 -15.91 -4.64
C PRO A 34 32.12 -15.07 -3.61
N GLY A 35 31.06 -15.64 -3.01
CA GLY A 35 30.16 -14.93 -2.09
C GLY A 35 28.91 -14.31 -2.74
N GLY A 36 28.78 -14.37 -4.07
CA GLY A 36 27.62 -13.79 -4.79
C GLY A 36 26.29 -14.48 -4.48
N TRP A 37 26.30 -15.79 -4.26
CA TRP A 37 25.12 -16.54 -3.85
C TRP A 37 24.64 -16.16 -2.44
N GLU A 38 25.57 -15.91 -1.51
CA GLU A 38 25.26 -15.48 -0.16
C GLU A 38 24.66 -14.06 -0.17
N MET A 39 25.26 -13.14 -0.92
CA MET A 39 24.71 -11.80 -1.14
C MET A 39 23.29 -11.82 -1.73
N MET A 40 23.03 -12.74 -2.67
CA MET A 40 21.69 -12.92 -3.25
C MET A 40 20.66 -13.36 -2.19
N MET A 41 21.03 -14.26 -1.29
CA MET A 41 20.17 -14.73 -0.19
C MET A 41 19.93 -13.67 0.87
N ILE A 42 20.93 -12.82 1.16
CA ILE A 42 20.84 -11.81 2.22
C ILE A 42 20.07 -10.56 1.76
N THR A 43 20.15 -10.18 0.48
CA THR A 43 19.62 -8.89 -0.01
C THR A 43 18.59 -9.03 -1.12
N ARG A 44 18.92 -9.72 -2.22
CA ARG A 44 18.09 -9.72 -3.44
C ARG A 44 16.79 -10.50 -3.29
N ILE A 45 16.85 -11.68 -2.66
CA ILE A 45 15.67 -12.49 -2.39
C ILE A 45 14.74 -11.79 -1.38
N PRO A 46 15.23 -11.34 -0.20
CA PRO A 46 14.44 -10.52 0.73
C PRO A 46 13.77 -9.31 0.09
N ARG A 47 14.53 -8.53 -0.69
CA ARG A 47 14.00 -7.38 -1.42
C ARG A 47 12.90 -7.78 -2.41
N THR A 48 13.11 -8.82 -3.21
CA THR A 48 12.11 -9.28 -4.19
C THR A 48 10.84 -9.78 -3.51
N ILE A 49 10.96 -10.52 -2.41
CA ILE A 49 9.80 -10.96 -1.61
C ILE A 49 9.05 -9.73 -1.04
N ALA A 50 9.78 -8.74 -0.56
CA ALA A 50 9.18 -7.51 -0.05
C ALA A 50 8.41 -6.74 -1.13
N LEU A 51 8.94 -6.64 -2.35
CA LEU A 51 8.24 -6.03 -3.49
C LEU A 51 6.91 -6.74 -3.76
N VAL A 52 6.92 -8.07 -3.74
CA VAL A 52 5.72 -8.90 -3.97
C VAL A 52 4.68 -8.68 -2.88
N LEU A 53 5.09 -8.81 -1.60
CA LEU A 53 4.19 -8.71 -0.46
C LEU A 53 3.61 -7.30 -0.31
N SER A 54 4.46 -6.27 -0.35
CA SER A 54 4.02 -4.86 -0.26
C SER A 54 3.15 -4.48 -1.45
N GLY A 55 3.52 -4.87 -2.67
CA GLY A 55 2.77 -4.55 -3.88
C GLY A 55 1.37 -5.16 -3.89
N ALA A 56 1.25 -6.43 -3.52
CA ALA A 56 -0.04 -7.09 -3.42
C ALA A 56 -0.90 -6.51 -2.28
N ALA A 57 -0.32 -6.35 -1.08
CA ALA A 57 -1.07 -5.92 0.08
C ALA A 57 -1.58 -4.48 -0.05
N LEU A 58 -0.75 -3.53 -0.46
CA LEU A 58 -1.17 -2.13 -0.61
C LEU A 58 -2.18 -1.94 -1.75
N ALA A 59 -2.06 -2.66 -2.86
CA ALA A 59 -3.06 -2.64 -3.92
C ALA A 59 -4.43 -3.17 -3.42
N MET A 60 -4.42 -4.23 -2.61
CA MET A 60 -5.62 -4.78 -1.98
C MET A 60 -6.19 -3.87 -0.90
N SER A 61 -5.35 -3.22 -0.10
CA SER A 61 -5.78 -2.20 0.87
C SER A 61 -6.39 -0.98 0.19
N GLY A 62 -5.84 -0.56 -0.95
CA GLY A 62 -6.43 0.47 -1.79
C GLY A 62 -7.83 0.11 -2.25
N LEU A 63 -7.99 -1.08 -2.84
CA LEU A 63 -9.29 -1.60 -3.28
C LEU A 63 -10.29 -1.66 -2.11
N LEU A 64 -9.86 -2.17 -0.96
CA LEU A 64 -10.70 -2.24 0.23
C LEU A 64 -11.09 -0.84 0.73
N MET A 65 -10.16 0.11 0.74
CA MET A 65 -10.43 1.48 1.15
C MET A 65 -11.46 2.15 0.21
N GLN A 66 -11.35 1.91 -1.09
CA GLN A 66 -12.31 2.41 -2.07
C GLN A 66 -13.72 1.84 -1.84
N LEU A 67 -13.83 0.55 -1.48
CA LEU A 67 -15.11 -0.08 -1.15
C LEU A 67 -15.71 0.49 0.14
N LEU A 68 -14.92 0.57 1.22
CA LEU A 68 -15.39 1.04 2.52
C LEU A 68 -15.80 2.53 2.48
N THR A 69 -15.13 3.34 1.68
CA THR A 69 -15.43 4.77 1.50
C THR A 69 -16.41 5.04 0.35
N GLN A 70 -16.72 4.01 -0.45
CA GLN A 70 -17.50 4.10 -1.69
C GLN A 70 -16.95 5.15 -2.65
N ASN A 71 -15.62 5.29 -2.72
CA ASN A 71 -14.95 6.35 -3.48
C ASN A 71 -13.67 5.84 -4.14
N ARG A 72 -13.60 5.96 -5.47
CA ARG A 72 -12.48 5.46 -6.29
C ARG A 72 -11.20 6.30 -6.22
N PHE A 73 -11.27 7.51 -5.69
CA PHE A 73 -10.11 8.41 -5.54
C PHE A 73 -9.43 8.27 -4.18
N VAL A 74 -9.77 7.22 -3.43
CA VAL A 74 -9.30 7.01 -2.07
C VAL A 74 -8.36 5.80 -2.00
N GLU A 75 -7.30 5.96 -1.23
CA GLU A 75 -6.32 4.95 -0.83
C GLU A 75 -5.69 5.33 0.52
N PRO A 76 -4.93 4.45 1.19
CA PRO A 76 -4.38 4.71 2.53
C PRO A 76 -3.58 6.02 2.65
N THR A 77 -2.78 6.38 1.65
CA THR A 77 -2.00 7.62 1.60
C THR A 77 -2.87 8.86 1.43
N THR A 78 -4.00 8.76 0.73
CA THR A 78 -4.95 9.89 0.63
C THR A 78 -5.81 10.06 1.86
N THR A 79 -5.90 9.05 2.74
CA THR A 79 -6.72 9.10 3.97
C THR A 79 -5.95 9.46 5.22
N GLY A 80 -4.66 9.77 5.08
CA GLY A 80 -3.78 10.06 6.21
C GLY A 80 -3.22 8.81 6.90
N THR A 81 -3.62 7.61 6.47
CA THR A 81 -3.34 6.34 7.17
C THR A 81 -1.84 6.05 7.27
N THR A 82 -1.06 6.50 6.28
CA THR A 82 0.40 6.39 6.25
C THR A 82 1.06 7.42 7.18
N GLU A 83 0.54 8.64 7.24
CA GLU A 83 1.00 9.70 8.15
C GLU A 83 0.82 9.28 9.61
N TRP A 84 -0.32 8.65 9.93
CA TRP A 84 -0.55 8.05 11.24
C TRP A 84 0.39 6.89 11.54
N ALA A 85 0.72 6.05 10.55
CA ALA A 85 1.73 5.00 10.72
C ALA A 85 3.12 5.59 11.01
N GLY A 86 3.49 6.66 10.30
CA GLY A 86 4.73 7.42 10.53
C GLY A 86 4.79 8.05 11.92
N LEU A 87 3.69 8.63 12.39
CA LEU A 87 3.58 9.11 13.77
C LEU A 87 3.79 7.97 14.78
N GLY A 88 3.22 6.78 14.54
CA GLY A 88 3.44 5.61 15.37
C GLY A 88 4.90 5.17 15.42
N LEU A 89 5.59 5.16 14.27
CA LEU A 89 7.03 4.90 14.22
C LEU A 89 7.83 5.93 15.02
N LEU A 90 7.48 7.21 14.91
CA LEU A 90 8.13 8.29 15.64
C LEU A 90 7.91 8.19 17.16
N ILE A 91 6.68 7.90 17.58
CA ILE A 91 6.35 7.63 19.00
C ILE A 91 7.16 6.43 19.51
N SER A 92 7.24 5.35 18.72
CA SER A 92 8.06 4.21 19.09
C SER A 92 9.53 4.58 19.24
N LEU A 93 10.08 5.41 18.35
CA LEU A 93 11.47 5.83 18.41
C LEU A 93 11.76 6.68 19.65
N ILE A 94 10.86 7.60 20.00
CA ILE A 94 11.04 8.54 21.12
C ILE A 94 10.89 7.82 22.47
N PHE A 95 9.83 7.03 22.64
CA PHE A 95 9.50 6.43 23.94
C PHE A 95 10.11 5.05 24.14
N PHE A 96 10.47 4.35 23.06
CA PHE A 96 11.03 2.99 23.07
C PHE A 96 12.22 2.89 22.09
N PRO A 97 13.34 3.59 22.33
CA PRO A 97 14.45 3.67 21.37
C PRO A 97 15.07 2.30 21.05
N GLU A 98 15.11 1.39 22.04
CA GLU A 98 15.58 0.01 21.88
C GLU A 98 14.54 -0.92 21.23
N ALA A 99 13.40 -0.39 20.78
CA ALA A 99 12.35 -1.19 20.20
C ALA A 99 12.82 -1.88 18.91
N GLY A 100 12.66 -3.21 18.88
CA GLY A 100 12.87 -4.00 17.68
C GLY A 100 11.82 -3.72 16.60
N VAL A 101 12.04 -4.28 15.41
CA VAL A 101 11.17 -4.10 14.23
C VAL A 101 9.70 -4.44 14.55
N LEU A 102 9.46 -5.52 15.31
CA LEU A 102 8.11 -5.95 15.67
C LEU A 102 7.37 -4.93 16.54
N GLN A 103 8.05 -4.32 17.51
CA GLN A 103 7.45 -3.33 18.41
C GLN A 103 7.14 -2.02 17.68
N ARG A 104 8.07 -1.56 16.84
CA ARG A 104 7.86 -0.42 15.94
C ARG A 104 6.67 -0.65 15.01
N MET A 105 6.57 -1.87 14.46
CA MET A 105 5.45 -2.30 13.63
C MET A 105 4.12 -2.27 14.37
N VAL A 106 4.05 -2.81 15.60
CA VAL A 106 2.82 -2.77 16.40
C VAL A 106 2.39 -1.31 16.62
N MET A 107 3.30 -0.41 16.97
CA MET A 107 2.96 1.00 17.17
C MET A 107 2.49 1.66 15.87
N ALA A 108 3.16 1.41 14.75
CA ALA A 108 2.76 1.91 13.43
C ALA A 108 1.36 1.44 13.04
N VAL A 109 1.06 0.15 13.20
CA VAL A 109 -0.25 -0.43 12.89
C VAL A 109 -1.34 0.13 13.81
N LEU A 110 -1.09 0.28 15.12
CA LEU A 110 -2.04 0.85 16.06
C LEU A 110 -2.37 2.30 15.73
N CYS A 111 -1.36 3.15 15.51
CA CYS A 111 -1.58 4.53 15.13
C CYS A 111 -2.30 4.64 13.78
N SER A 112 -1.90 3.84 12.78
CA SER A 112 -2.56 3.76 11.48
C SER A 112 -4.05 3.38 11.58
N PHE A 113 -4.37 2.43 12.47
CA PHE A 113 -5.75 2.01 12.75
C PHE A 113 -6.56 3.12 13.41
N ILE A 114 -6.01 3.76 14.45
CA ILE A 114 -6.64 4.92 15.12
C ILE A 114 -6.89 6.02 14.09
N GLY A 115 -5.90 6.34 13.27
CA GLY A 115 -6.01 7.37 12.25
C GLY A 115 -7.08 7.11 11.21
N THR A 116 -7.16 5.88 10.73
CA THR A 116 -8.19 5.49 9.76
C THR A 116 -9.59 5.51 10.39
N MET A 117 -9.71 5.13 11.66
CA MET A 117 -10.97 5.28 12.41
C MET A 117 -11.38 6.74 12.59
N VAL A 118 -10.42 7.62 12.90
CA VAL A 118 -10.64 9.07 12.95
C VAL A 118 -11.14 9.58 11.60
N PHE A 119 -10.47 9.19 10.51
CA PHE A 119 -10.90 9.53 9.15
C PHE A 119 -12.36 9.10 8.88
N PHE A 120 -12.73 7.85 9.18
CA PHE A 120 -14.10 7.38 9.01
C PHE A 120 -15.11 8.11 9.92
N ALA A 121 -14.71 8.51 11.13
CA ALA A 121 -15.56 9.29 12.03
C ALA A 121 -15.85 10.68 11.45
N PHE A 122 -14.87 11.34 10.84
CA PHE A 122 -15.07 12.59 10.12
C PHE A 122 -15.92 12.39 8.86
N LEU A 123 -15.65 11.34 8.07
CA LEU A 123 -16.38 11.05 6.85
C LEU A 123 -17.89 10.85 7.10
N ARG A 124 -18.26 10.24 8.23
CA ARG A 124 -19.68 10.07 8.62
C ARG A 124 -20.41 11.39 8.87
N LYS A 125 -19.70 12.47 9.20
CA LYS A 125 -20.30 13.79 9.46
C LYS A 125 -20.46 14.64 8.20
N VAL A 126 -19.89 14.23 7.08
CA VAL A 126 -19.94 14.99 5.83
C VAL A 126 -21.12 14.53 4.97
N SER A 127 -22.07 15.45 4.77
CA SER A 127 -23.28 15.24 3.96
C SER A 127 -22.99 15.22 2.46
N LEU A 128 -21.95 15.92 2.00
CA LEU A 128 -21.55 16.02 0.61
C LEU A 128 -20.46 14.97 0.28
N LYS A 129 -20.89 13.77 -0.08
CA LYS A 129 -20.00 12.71 -0.61
C LYS A 129 -19.62 12.96 -2.08
N GLN A 130 -19.25 14.18 -2.43
CA GLN A 130 -18.67 14.42 -3.75
C GLN A 130 -17.35 13.65 -3.86
N SER A 131 -17.06 13.12 -5.04
CA SER A 131 -15.96 12.19 -5.25
C SER A 131 -14.58 12.73 -4.83
N LEU A 132 -14.38 14.05 -4.84
CA LEU A 132 -13.11 14.67 -4.47
C LEU A 132 -13.04 15.13 -3.00
N VAL A 133 -14.17 15.33 -2.33
CA VAL A 133 -14.19 15.83 -0.94
C VAL A 133 -13.57 14.82 0.02
N VAL A 134 -13.84 13.53 -0.20
CA VAL A 134 -13.34 12.44 0.64
C VAL A 134 -11.80 12.37 0.69
N PRO A 135 -11.07 12.31 -0.45
CA PRO A 135 -9.61 12.33 -0.40
C PRO A 135 -9.05 13.67 0.09
N ILE A 136 -9.67 14.81 -0.23
CA ILE A 136 -9.22 16.12 0.29
C ILE A 136 -9.26 16.15 1.82
N MET A 137 -10.32 15.65 2.44
CA MET A 137 -10.41 15.55 3.90
C MET A 137 -9.28 14.70 4.48
N GLY A 138 -8.99 13.56 3.85
CA GLY A 138 -7.92 12.68 4.28
C GLY A 138 -6.54 13.33 4.18
N ILE A 139 -6.25 14.03 3.08
CA ILE A 139 -5.03 14.81 2.89
C ILE A 139 -4.91 15.90 3.95
N MET A 140 -6.01 16.61 4.26
CA MET A 140 -6.02 17.63 5.32
C MET A 140 -5.75 17.04 6.71
N LEU A 141 -6.38 15.92 7.05
CA LEU A 141 -6.12 15.21 8.31
C LEU A 141 -4.69 14.69 8.39
N GLY A 142 -4.18 14.12 7.29
CA GLY A 142 -2.79 13.69 7.16
C GLY A 142 -1.82 14.84 7.35
N ALA A 143 -2.08 16.02 6.78
CA ALA A 143 -1.24 17.21 6.94
C ALA A 143 -1.17 17.69 8.40
N VAL A 144 -2.27 17.62 9.16
CA VAL A 144 -2.28 17.94 10.61
C VAL A 144 -1.37 16.98 11.38
N VAL A 145 -1.50 15.67 11.10
CA VAL A 145 -0.68 14.63 11.74
C VAL A 145 0.78 14.73 11.32
N GLY A 146 1.05 15.06 10.05
CA GLY A 146 2.38 15.30 9.52
C GLY A 146 3.05 16.51 10.16
N ALA A 147 2.31 17.61 10.37
CA ALA A 147 2.82 18.78 11.08
C ALA A 147 3.18 18.44 12.54
N LEU A 148 2.32 17.69 13.25
CA LEU A 148 2.62 17.20 14.60
C LEU A 148 3.86 16.28 14.60
N SER A 149 3.95 15.36 13.64
CA SER A 149 5.10 14.45 13.50
C SER A 149 6.39 15.22 13.23
N THR A 150 6.33 16.27 12.40
CA THR A 150 7.48 17.12 12.10
C THR A 150 7.92 17.91 13.33
N PHE A 151 6.98 18.47 14.09
CA PHE A 151 7.27 19.16 15.34
C PHE A 151 7.95 18.24 16.36
N LEU A 152 7.41 17.04 16.59
CA LEU A 152 8.02 16.06 17.49
C LEU A 152 9.39 15.60 16.97
N ALA A 153 9.54 15.39 15.67
CA ALA A 153 10.82 14.99 15.10
C ALA A 153 11.88 16.10 15.21
N LEU A 154 11.49 17.37 15.19
CA LEU A 154 12.39 18.48 15.50
C LEU A 154 12.81 18.49 16.96
N GLU A 155 11.84 18.36 17.88
CA GLU A 155 12.11 18.41 19.33
C GLU A 155 13.02 17.27 19.80
N PHE A 156 12.89 16.08 19.21
CA PHE A 156 13.62 14.87 19.61
C PHE A 156 14.75 14.48 18.65
N ASP A 157 15.21 15.40 17.78
CA ASP A 157 16.30 15.18 16.80
C ASP A 157 16.09 13.93 15.91
N ALA A 158 14.84 13.67 15.56
CA ALA A 158 14.41 12.52 14.77
C ALA A 158 13.98 12.88 13.33
N LEU A 159 14.29 14.09 12.87
CA LEU A 159 13.92 14.57 11.52
C LEU A 159 14.49 13.68 10.41
N GLN A 160 15.74 13.22 10.54
CA GLN A 160 16.35 12.35 9.55
C GLN A 160 15.62 10.99 9.46
N SER A 161 15.31 10.39 10.61
CA SER A 161 14.54 9.15 10.68
C SER A 161 13.15 9.30 10.06
N LEU A 162 12.47 10.41 10.35
CA LEU A 162 11.17 10.73 9.76
C LEU A 162 11.28 10.87 8.23
N ALA A 163 12.29 11.60 7.74
CA ALA A 163 12.52 11.78 6.30
C ALA A 163 12.76 10.45 5.57
N VAL A 164 13.55 9.54 6.16
CA VAL A 164 13.81 8.21 5.58
C VAL A 164 12.53 7.37 5.45
N TRP A 165 11.62 7.41 6.44
CA TRP A 165 10.36 6.66 6.35
C TRP A 165 9.39 7.20 5.31
N PHE A 166 9.36 8.52 5.11
CA PHE A 166 8.55 9.13 4.04
C PHE A 166 9.20 9.02 2.66
N GLN A 167 10.50 8.74 2.59
CA GLN A 167 11.22 8.59 1.34
C GLN A 167 10.81 7.32 0.59
N GLY A 168 10.43 6.23 1.26
CA GLY A 168 9.90 5.02 0.61
C GLY A 168 10.92 4.32 -0.31
N SER A 169 11.68 3.38 0.24
CA SER A 169 12.70 2.61 -0.50
C SER A 169 12.82 1.18 0.03
N PHE A 170 13.22 0.27 -0.87
CA PHE A 170 13.53 -1.11 -0.52
C PHE A 170 15.04 -1.36 -0.34
N THR A 171 15.88 -0.32 -0.38
CA THR A 171 17.35 -0.43 -0.20
C THR A 171 17.72 -1.05 1.15
N SER A 172 16.97 -0.75 2.21
CA SER A 172 17.22 -1.26 3.56
C SER A 172 16.61 -2.64 3.83
N VAL A 173 16.06 -3.31 2.80
CA VAL A 173 15.42 -4.62 2.97
C VAL A 173 16.45 -5.74 2.83
N TYR A 174 16.79 -6.34 3.95
CA TYR A 174 17.67 -7.51 4.04
C TYR A 174 17.11 -8.54 5.03
N GLN A 175 17.76 -9.70 5.08
CA GLN A 175 17.39 -10.78 6.00
C GLN A 175 17.32 -10.31 7.46
N GLY A 176 16.23 -10.61 8.16
CA GLY A 176 15.94 -10.15 9.53
C GLY A 176 14.99 -8.94 9.61
N GLN A 177 14.79 -8.20 8.52
CA GLN A 177 13.84 -7.07 8.49
C GLN A 177 12.55 -7.36 7.70
N TYR A 178 12.63 -8.13 6.60
CA TYR A 178 11.49 -8.33 5.70
C TYR A 178 10.46 -9.35 6.22
N GLU A 179 10.80 -10.17 7.21
CA GLU A 179 10.01 -11.29 7.70
C GLU A 179 8.66 -10.82 8.27
N VAL A 180 8.59 -9.60 8.82
CA VAL A 180 7.32 -9.04 9.29
C VAL A 180 6.31 -8.80 8.16
N LEU A 181 6.77 -8.64 6.90
CA LEU A 181 5.87 -8.52 5.74
C LEU A 181 5.04 -9.79 5.51
N TRP A 182 5.42 -10.96 6.03
CA TRP A 182 4.57 -12.14 5.93
C TRP A 182 3.19 -11.93 6.58
N LEU A 183 3.06 -11.01 7.53
CA LEU A 183 1.76 -10.64 8.10
C LEU A 183 0.81 -10.01 7.07
N VAL A 184 1.33 -9.33 6.04
CA VAL A 184 0.47 -8.75 5.00
C VAL A 184 -0.09 -9.81 4.05
N LEU A 185 0.50 -11.01 4.01
CA LEU A 185 -0.10 -12.15 3.32
C LEU A 185 -1.44 -12.54 3.96
N LEU A 186 -1.55 -12.43 5.30
CA LEU A 186 -2.82 -12.67 6.00
C LEU A 186 -3.88 -11.66 5.56
N VAL A 187 -3.49 -10.41 5.31
CA VAL A 187 -4.41 -9.38 4.77
C VAL A 187 -4.91 -9.79 3.40
N VAL A 188 -4.02 -10.18 2.49
CA VAL A 188 -4.40 -10.65 1.15
C VAL A 188 -5.37 -11.82 1.24
N ILE A 189 -5.04 -12.86 2.02
CA ILE A 189 -5.90 -14.03 2.23
C ILE A 189 -7.26 -13.64 2.81
N ALA A 190 -7.30 -12.78 3.83
CA ALA A 190 -8.53 -12.34 4.46
C ALA A 190 -9.44 -11.58 3.48
N VAL A 191 -8.89 -10.75 2.60
CA VAL A 191 -9.68 -10.06 1.56
C VAL A 191 -10.16 -11.02 0.48
N PHE A 192 -9.36 -12.02 0.08
CA PHE A 192 -9.82 -13.08 -0.82
C PHE A 192 -11.01 -13.85 -0.26
N TRP A 193 -10.96 -14.19 1.02
CA TRP A 193 -12.04 -14.94 1.66
C TRP A 193 -13.26 -14.06 1.95
N GLY A 194 -13.05 -12.80 2.30
CA GLY A 194 -14.09 -11.81 2.59
C GLY A 194 -14.65 -11.07 1.37
N ALA A 195 -14.29 -11.45 0.14
CA ALA A 195 -14.59 -10.68 -1.07
C ALA A 195 -16.09 -10.37 -1.22
N ASP A 196 -16.96 -11.36 -1.06
CA ASP A 196 -18.41 -11.16 -1.25
C ASP A 196 -18.99 -10.21 -0.19
N TYR A 197 -18.50 -10.31 1.05
CA TYR A 197 -18.89 -9.43 2.15
C TYR A 197 -18.44 -7.98 1.92
N PHE A 198 -17.19 -7.77 1.47
CA PHE A 198 -16.69 -6.43 1.17
C PHE A 198 -17.35 -5.82 -0.08
N THR A 199 -17.74 -6.66 -1.04
CA THR A 199 -18.56 -6.21 -2.19
C THR A 199 -19.91 -5.69 -1.71
N ALA A 200 -20.59 -6.42 -0.82
CA ALA A 200 -21.86 -5.97 -0.24
C ALA A 200 -21.70 -4.66 0.54
N VAL A 201 -20.60 -4.51 1.32
CA VAL A 201 -20.29 -3.25 2.01
C VAL A 201 -20.08 -2.09 1.04
N GLY A 202 -19.44 -2.33 -0.12
CA GLY A 202 -19.25 -1.33 -1.16
C GLY A 202 -20.54 -0.80 -1.78
N LEU A 203 -21.63 -1.58 -1.74
CA LEU A 203 -22.97 -1.14 -2.18
C LEU A 203 -23.61 -0.14 -1.21
N GLY A 204 -23.09 -0.03 0.00
CA GLY A 204 -23.53 0.93 1.02
C GLY A 204 -24.25 0.27 2.17
N GLN A 205 -24.43 1.05 3.24
CA GLN A 205 -24.91 0.54 4.51
C GLN A 205 -26.30 -0.11 4.39
N ASP A 206 -27.27 0.56 3.79
CA ASP A 206 -28.65 0.09 3.71
C ASP A 206 -28.77 -1.22 2.92
N ILE A 207 -28.07 -1.30 1.77
CA ILE A 207 -28.06 -2.50 0.91
C ILE A 207 -27.37 -3.66 1.64
N ALA A 208 -26.20 -3.41 2.25
CA ALA A 208 -25.49 -4.44 3.02
C ALA A 208 -26.33 -4.98 4.18
N THR A 209 -26.99 -4.10 4.95
CA THR A 209 -27.82 -4.53 6.07
C THR A 209 -29.06 -5.30 5.62
N ASN A 210 -29.67 -4.93 4.49
CA ASN A 210 -30.80 -5.67 3.92
C ASN A 210 -30.42 -7.06 3.42
N LEU A 211 -29.16 -7.26 3.00
CA LEU A 211 -28.60 -8.57 2.65
C LEU A 211 -28.19 -9.42 3.87
N GLY A 212 -28.41 -8.91 5.10
CA GLY A 212 -28.01 -9.59 6.34
C GLY A 212 -26.53 -9.49 6.68
N VAL A 213 -25.79 -8.61 5.98
CA VAL A 213 -24.35 -8.43 6.16
C VAL A 213 -24.08 -7.45 7.32
N PRO A 214 -23.22 -7.78 8.30
CA PRO A 214 -22.94 -6.91 9.44
C PRO A 214 -22.02 -5.74 9.05
N TYR A 215 -22.58 -4.70 8.42
CA TYR A 215 -21.85 -3.57 7.84
C TYR A 215 -20.79 -2.96 8.77
N GLN A 216 -21.16 -2.58 10.00
CA GLN A 216 -20.24 -1.91 10.93
C GLN A 216 -19.05 -2.81 11.33
N ARG A 217 -19.28 -4.12 11.50
CA ARG A 217 -18.22 -5.08 11.86
C ARG A 217 -17.24 -5.26 10.70
N LEU A 218 -17.74 -5.29 9.47
CA LEU A 218 -16.89 -5.42 8.28
C LEU A 218 -16.13 -4.14 7.96
N VAL A 219 -16.72 -2.95 8.19
CA VAL A 219 -15.97 -1.69 8.10
C VAL A 219 -14.84 -1.67 9.12
N PHE A 220 -15.11 -2.10 10.37
CA PHE A 220 -14.09 -2.20 11.41
C PHE A 220 -12.98 -3.18 11.03
N PHE A 221 -13.35 -4.39 10.60
CA PHE A 221 -12.40 -5.42 10.20
C PHE A 221 -11.59 -5.01 8.98
N GLY A 222 -12.24 -4.44 7.95
CA GLY A 222 -11.56 -3.96 6.76
C GLY A 222 -10.60 -2.81 7.07
N THR A 223 -10.96 -1.92 8.00
CA THR A 223 -10.05 -0.88 8.50
C THR A 223 -8.84 -1.48 9.22
N ALA A 224 -9.03 -2.53 10.02
CA ALA A 224 -7.94 -3.25 10.66
C ALA A 224 -6.98 -3.89 9.65
N LEU A 225 -7.52 -4.48 8.58
CA LEU A 225 -6.72 -5.04 7.48
C LEU A 225 -5.91 -3.97 6.74
N ILE A 226 -6.52 -2.81 6.45
CA ILE A 226 -5.85 -1.67 5.80
C ILE A 226 -4.73 -1.13 6.69
N ALA A 227 -5.00 -0.94 7.98
CA ALA A 227 -4.02 -0.44 8.94
C ALA A 227 -2.87 -1.43 9.15
N LEU A 228 -3.16 -2.74 9.18
CA LEU A 228 -2.14 -3.78 9.27
C LEU A 228 -1.22 -3.75 8.04
N ALA A 229 -1.79 -3.77 6.83
CA ALA A 229 -1.01 -3.71 5.61
C ALA A 229 -0.19 -2.42 5.49
N THR A 230 -0.83 -1.27 5.73
CA THR A 230 -0.16 0.04 5.62
C THR A 230 0.94 0.17 6.68
N GLY A 231 0.65 -0.13 7.94
CA GLY A 231 1.64 -0.03 9.03
C GLY A 231 2.84 -0.96 8.80
N VAL A 232 2.60 -2.23 8.46
CA VAL A 232 3.67 -3.21 8.23
C VAL A 232 4.53 -2.81 7.03
N VAL A 233 3.92 -2.36 5.93
CA VAL A 233 4.69 -1.91 4.75
C VAL A 233 5.45 -0.62 5.04
N THR A 234 4.88 0.34 5.76
CA THR A 234 5.56 1.59 6.13
C THR A 234 6.79 1.34 6.99
N VAL A 235 6.75 0.34 7.89
CA VAL A 235 7.91 0.00 8.74
C VAL A 235 9.08 -0.54 7.91
N VAL A 236 8.80 -1.34 6.89
CA VAL A 236 9.85 -2.07 6.14
C VAL A 236 10.30 -1.32 4.89
N ALA A 237 9.35 -0.76 4.13
CA ALA A 237 9.59 -0.14 2.83
C ALA A 237 9.31 1.37 2.81
N GLY A 238 8.76 1.94 3.89
CA GLY A 238 8.34 3.33 3.95
C GLY A 238 7.08 3.63 3.14
N ASN A 239 6.88 4.91 2.83
CA ASN A 239 5.70 5.40 2.11
C ASN A 239 5.72 5.02 0.61
N LEU A 240 4.72 4.27 0.15
CA LEU A 240 4.53 3.91 -1.27
C LEU A 240 3.22 4.54 -1.78
N PRO A 241 3.27 5.77 -2.35
CA PRO A 241 2.08 6.52 -2.71
C PRO A 241 1.39 6.00 -3.97
N PHE A 242 0.10 6.30 -4.11
CA PHE A 242 -0.74 6.06 -5.30
C PHE A 242 -0.95 4.61 -5.71
N LEU A 243 -0.28 3.63 -5.12
CA LEU A 243 -0.43 2.23 -5.55
C LEU A 243 -1.85 1.72 -5.32
N GLY A 244 -2.43 2.03 -4.17
CA GLY A 244 -3.79 1.63 -3.79
C GLY A 244 -4.86 2.35 -4.61
N LEU A 245 -4.54 3.48 -5.22
CA LEU A 245 -5.40 4.21 -6.11
C LEU A 245 -5.28 3.73 -7.55
N ILE A 246 -4.05 3.65 -8.08
CA ILE A 246 -3.80 3.32 -9.49
C ILE A 246 -4.30 1.92 -9.81
N VAL A 247 -3.87 0.93 -9.02
CA VAL A 247 -4.04 -0.48 -9.39
C VAL A 247 -5.52 -0.88 -9.48
N PRO A 248 -6.37 -0.63 -8.47
CA PRO A 248 -7.78 -0.99 -8.55
C PRO A 248 -8.53 -0.27 -9.67
N ASN A 249 -8.20 1.00 -9.92
CA ASN A 249 -8.82 1.80 -10.99
C ASN A 249 -8.42 1.33 -12.39
N ILE A 250 -7.18 0.87 -12.59
CA ILE A 250 -6.77 0.24 -13.85
C ILE A 250 -7.55 -1.05 -14.07
N VAL A 251 -7.62 -1.91 -13.05
CA VAL A 251 -8.31 -3.21 -13.16
C VAL A 251 -9.80 -3.02 -13.43
N SER A 252 -10.47 -2.12 -12.71
CA SER A 252 -11.91 -1.87 -12.88
C SER A 252 -12.24 -1.35 -14.28
N ARG A 253 -11.36 -0.54 -14.87
CA ARG A 253 -11.55 -0.01 -16.22
C ARG A 253 -11.47 -1.08 -17.31
N PHE A 254 -10.66 -2.12 -17.11
CA PHE A 254 -10.49 -3.21 -18.07
C PHE A 254 -11.45 -4.38 -17.88
N ARG A 255 -11.91 -4.63 -16.65
CA ARG A 255 -12.69 -5.83 -16.28
C ARG A 255 -14.06 -5.54 -15.65
N GLY A 256 -14.39 -4.29 -15.39
CA GLY A 256 -15.57 -3.89 -14.61
C GLY A 256 -15.35 -4.03 -13.11
N ASP A 257 -16.39 -3.84 -12.30
CA ASP A 257 -16.30 -3.68 -10.84
C ASP A 257 -16.50 -4.98 -10.03
N ASN A 258 -16.42 -6.15 -10.65
CA ASN A 258 -16.58 -7.41 -9.92
C ASN A 258 -15.33 -7.71 -9.08
N LEU A 259 -15.45 -7.49 -7.77
CA LEU A 259 -14.37 -7.63 -6.80
C LEU A 259 -13.70 -9.01 -6.85
N GLN A 260 -14.46 -10.08 -6.67
CA GLN A 260 -13.96 -11.45 -6.57
C GLN A 260 -13.12 -11.84 -7.79
N SER A 261 -13.56 -11.44 -8.99
CA SER A 261 -12.84 -11.73 -10.24
C SER A 261 -11.60 -10.86 -10.45
N ASN A 262 -11.52 -9.72 -9.76
CA ASN A 262 -10.48 -8.71 -9.93
C ASN A 262 -9.36 -8.83 -8.89
N LEU A 263 -9.57 -9.49 -7.75
CA LEU A 263 -8.55 -9.59 -6.69
C LEU A 263 -7.19 -10.11 -7.18
N SER A 264 -7.20 -11.17 -8.00
CA SER A 264 -5.95 -11.72 -8.58
C SER A 264 -5.27 -10.72 -9.52
N TRP A 265 -6.03 -9.92 -10.25
CA TRP A 265 -5.49 -8.88 -11.13
C TRP A 265 -4.94 -7.69 -10.34
N VAL A 266 -5.62 -7.30 -9.26
CA VAL A 266 -5.16 -6.24 -8.35
C VAL A 266 -3.84 -6.65 -7.70
N CYS A 267 -3.73 -7.89 -7.20
CA CYS A 267 -2.46 -8.38 -6.68
C CYS A 267 -1.37 -8.38 -7.76
N LEU A 268 -1.66 -8.95 -8.93
CA LEU A 268 -0.67 -9.11 -9.99
C LEU A 268 -0.14 -7.76 -10.52
N LEU A 269 -1.03 -6.79 -10.76
CA LEU A 269 -0.63 -5.46 -11.18
C LEU A 269 0.07 -4.68 -10.06
N GLY A 270 -0.36 -4.83 -8.81
CA GLY A 270 0.34 -4.23 -7.66
C GLY A 270 1.79 -4.70 -7.56
N ILE A 271 2.02 -6.01 -7.66
CA ILE A 271 3.35 -6.62 -7.72
C ILE A 271 4.14 -6.08 -8.91
N GLY A 272 3.53 -6.08 -10.10
CA GLY A 272 4.19 -5.63 -11.33
C GLY A 272 4.63 -4.16 -11.27
N ILE A 273 3.76 -3.25 -10.81
CA ILE A 273 4.07 -1.82 -10.74
C ILE A 273 5.15 -1.53 -9.70
N VAL A 274 5.07 -2.15 -8.51
CA VAL A 274 6.11 -1.96 -7.48
C VAL A 274 7.45 -2.52 -7.93
N THR A 275 7.45 -3.72 -8.52
CA THR A 275 8.70 -4.35 -9.03
C THR A 275 9.31 -3.55 -10.17
N ALA A 276 8.50 -3.06 -11.12
CA ALA A 276 8.98 -2.20 -12.20
C ALA A 276 9.53 -0.87 -11.66
N SER A 277 8.86 -0.28 -10.66
CA SER A 277 9.31 0.97 -10.04
C SER A 277 10.63 0.80 -9.29
N ASP A 278 10.81 -0.31 -8.58
CA ASP A 278 12.07 -0.66 -7.91
C ASP A 278 13.21 -0.90 -8.90
N LEU A 279 12.94 -1.63 -9.99
CA LEU A 279 13.94 -1.85 -11.05
C LEU A 279 14.39 -0.53 -11.70
N LEU A 280 13.45 0.37 -12.01
CA LEU A 280 13.78 1.71 -12.50
C LEU A 280 14.59 2.49 -11.47
N ALA A 281 14.18 2.45 -10.20
CA ALA A 281 14.85 3.16 -9.12
C ALA A 281 16.32 2.74 -8.93
N ARG A 282 16.62 1.46 -9.18
CA ARG A 282 17.97 0.87 -9.08
C ARG A 282 18.84 1.13 -10.31
N THR A 283 18.23 1.36 -11.48
CA THR A 283 18.96 1.43 -12.76
C THR A 283 19.20 2.85 -13.26
N ILE A 284 18.39 3.84 -12.85
CA ILE A 284 18.50 5.22 -13.37
C ILE A 284 19.81 5.91 -12.94
N ILE A 285 20.27 5.73 -11.69
CA ILE A 285 21.48 6.39 -11.15
C ILE A 285 22.47 5.41 -10.49
N SER A 286 22.58 4.19 -11.03
CA SER A 286 23.55 3.19 -10.55
C SER A 286 24.96 3.78 -10.42
N PRO A 287 25.68 3.58 -9.29
CA PRO A 287 25.43 2.62 -8.20
C PRO A 287 24.52 3.12 -7.06
N PHE A 288 24.02 4.36 -7.13
CA PHE A 288 23.05 4.87 -6.16
C PHE A 288 21.63 4.44 -6.55
N GLU A 289 20.71 4.49 -5.59
CA GLU A 289 19.31 4.18 -5.83
C GLU A 289 18.47 5.42 -5.52
N ILE A 290 17.56 5.80 -6.43
CA ILE A 290 16.51 6.76 -6.08
C ILE A 290 15.43 6.07 -5.24
N PRO A 291 14.62 6.82 -4.48
CA PRO A 291 13.50 6.22 -3.77
C PRO A 291 12.41 5.71 -4.70
N VAL A 292 11.85 4.54 -4.39
CA VAL A 292 10.76 3.93 -5.18
C VAL A 292 9.51 4.81 -5.13
N SER A 293 9.28 5.51 -4.02
CA SER A 293 8.17 6.47 -3.89
C SER A 293 8.21 7.59 -4.94
N VAL A 294 9.40 7.98 -5.45
CA VAL A 294 9.54 9.01 -6.47
C VAL A 294 8.99 8.51 -7.80
N VAL A 295 9.36 7.28 -8.19
CA VAL A 295 8.87 6.65 -9.42
C VAL A 295 7.35 6.44 -9.34
N LEU A 296 6.86 5.88 -8.22
CA LEU A 296 5.44 5.70 -7.98
C LEU A 296 4.68 7.03 -7.91
N GLY A 297 5.27 8.06 -7.31
CA GLY A 297 4.72 9.40 -7.19
C GLY A 297 4.49 10.05 -8.54
N ILE A 298 5.46 9.96 -9.46
CA ILE A 298 5.33 10.49 -10.82
C ILE A 298 4.23 9.75 -11.59
N ILE A 299 4.30 8.41 -11.62
CA ILE A 299 3.32 7.58 -12.34
C ILE A 299 1.92 7.80 -11.77
N GLY A 300 1.80 7.84 -10.45
CA GLY A 300 0.56 8.02 -9.73
C GLY A 300 -0.06 9.39 -9.89
N ALA A 301 0.73 10.46 -9.80
CA ALA A 301 0.24 11.81 -10.03
C ALA A 301 -0.32 11.97 -11.46
N VAL A 302 0.42 11.50 -12.47
CA VAL A 302 -0.04 11.53 -13.87
C VAL A 302 -1.35 10.75 -14.02
N PHE A 303 -1.42 9.53 -13.47
CA PHE A 303 -2.63 8.71 -13.54
C PHE A 303 -3.82 9.34 -12.81
N PHE A 304 -3.60 9.88 -11.62
CA PHE A 304 -4.61 10.55 -10.80
C PHE A 304 -5.19 11.76 -11.53
N VAL A 305 -4.35 12.61 -12.13
CA VAL A 305 -4.79 13.75 -12.95
C VAL A 305 -5.61 13.29 -14.15
N ILE A 306 -5.18 12.24 -14.86
CA ILE A 306 -5.94 11.66 -15.98
C ILE A 306 -7.33 11.19 -15.54
N LEU A 307 -7.43 10.54 -14.37
CA LEU A 307 -8.72 10.09 -13.82
C LEU A 307 -9.64 11.28 -13.52
N ILE A 308 -9.13 12.34 -12.90
CA ILE A 308 -9.90 13.54 -12.59
C ILE A 308 -10.44 14.19 -13.87
N VAL A 309 -9.55 14.49 -14.82
CA VAL A 309 -9.91 15.19 -16.07
C VAL A 309 -10.97 14.41 -16.85
N ARG A 310 -10.84 13.08 -16.93
CA ARG A 310 -11.84 12.25 -17.62
C ARG A 310 -13.17 12.19 -16.88
N SER A 311 -13.16 12.07 -15.56
CA SER A 311 -14.40 12.06 -14.76
C SER A 311 -15.19 13.36 -14.84
N SER A 312 -14.50 14.49 -15.08
CA SER A 312 -15.14 15.79 -15.29
C SER A 312 -15.83 15.92 -16.65
N ASN A 313 -15.39 15.16 -17.66
CA ASN A 313 -15.98 15.18 -19.01
C ASN A 313 -17.18 14.22 -19.16
N GLU A 314 -17.40 13.33 -18.19
CA GLU A 314 -18.52 12.38 -18.18
C GLU A 314 -19.74 12.92 -17.40
N ARG A 315 -19.68 14.17 -16.93
CA ARG A 315 -20.79 14.93 -16.33
C ARG A 315 -21.27 16.01 -17.28
#